data_AF-A0A6A5VXH8-F1
#
_entry.id   AF-A0A6A5VXH8-F1
#
_cell.length_a   1.000
_cell.length_b   1.000
_cell.length_c   1.000
_cell.angle_alpha   90.00
_cell.angle_beta   90.00
_cell.angle_gamma   90.00
#
_symmetry.space_group_name_H-M   'P 1'
#
loop_
_entity.id
_entity.type
_entity.pdbx_description
1 polymer ?
#
loop_
_entity_poly.entity_id
_entity_poly.type
_entity_poly.pdbx_seq_one_letter_code
_entity_poly.pdbx_strand_id
1 'polypeptide(L)' 'LAPQQEAELIKYIEGLIARHLPPTREIIRNFASTIAKELVSESWVTRFINWHSIYLTS' A
#
# COMPACT_ATOMS: atom_id res chain seq x y z
N LEU A 1 2.80 -10.53 1.34
CA LEU A 1 3.70 -10.02 0.29
C LEU A 1 5.11 -10.50 0.57
N ALA A 2 5.85 -10.88 -0.47
CA ALA A 2 7.28 -11.03 -0.39
C ALA A 2 7.97 -9.65 -0.28
N PRO A 3 9.18 -9.56 0.31
CA PRO A 3 9.88 -8.27 0.48
C PRO A 3 10.01 -7.45 -0.80
N GLN A 4 10.20 -8.10 -1.95
CA GLN A 4 10.30 -7.42 -3.24
C GLN A 4 8.99 -6.76 -3.67
N GLN A 5 7.85 -7.43 -3.45
CA GLN A 5 6.52 -6.86 -3.74
C GLN A 5 6.22 -5.71 -2.80
N GLU A 6 6.59 -5.83 -1.53
CA GLU A 6 6.39 -4.76 -0.55
C GLU A 6 7.21 -3.51 -0.89
N ALA A 7 8.45 -3.68 -1.35
CA ALA A 7 9.29 -2.57 -1.83
C ALA A 7 8.68 -1.86 -3.06
N GLU A 8 8.07 -2.62 -3.98
CA GLU A 8 7.37 -2.05 -5.14
C GLU A 8 6.14 -1.22 -4.72
N LEU A 9 5.34 -1.73 -3.77
CA LEU A 9 4.21 -1.00 -3.19
C LEU A 9 4.66 0.29 -2.49
N ILE A 10 5.74 0.24 -1.71
CA ILE A 10 6.30 1.42 -1.05
C ILE A 10 6.70 2.47 -2.08
N LYS A 11 7.45 2.08 -3.11
CA LYS A 11 7.86 2.99 -4.18
C LYS A 11 6.67 3.64 -4.90
N TYR A 12 5.60 2.87 -5.12
CA TYR A 12 4.36 3.39 -5.68
C TYR A 12 3.71 4.45 -4.78
N ILE A 13 3.64 4.18 -3.47
CA ILE A 13 3.08 5.11 -2.46
C ILE A 13 3.93 6.39 -2.35
N GLU A 14 5.26 6.28 -2.34
CA GLU A 14 6.16 7.42 -2.36
C GLU A 14 5.91 8.31 -3.59
N GLY A 15 5.68 7.70 -4.75
CA GLY A 15 5.34 8.42 -5.98
C GLY A 15 3.96 9.10 -5.93
N LEU A 16 3.00 8.58 -5.16
CA LEU A 16 1.72 9.26 -4.90
C LEU A 16 1.94 10.48 -3.99
N ILE A 17 2.64 10.28 -2.87
CA ILE A 17 2.93 11.35 -1.89
C ILE A 17 3.72 12.48 -2.53
N ALA A 18 4.73 12.17 -3.36
CA ALA A 18 5.52 13.16 -4.08
C ALA A 18 4.70 14.03 -5.05
N ARG A 19 3.53 13.53 -5.50
CA ARG A 19 2.57 14.28 -6.33
C ARG A 19 1.47 14.95 -5.50
N HIS A 20 1.63 15.00 -4.18
CA HIS A 20 0.62 15.46 -3.23
C HIS A 20 -0.71 14.70 -3.33
N LEU A 21 -0.63 13.43 -3.74
CA LEU A 21 -1.76 12.50 -3.78
C LEU A 21 -1.64 11.56 -2.58
N PRO A 22 -2.34 11.82 -1.47
CA PRO A 22 -2.34 10.90 -0.34
C PRO A 22 -2.96 9.56 -0.74
N PRO A 23 -2.37 8.42 -0.31
CA PRO A 23 -2.92 7.10 -0.60
C PRO A 23 -4.19 6.86 0.23
N THR A 24 -5.14 6.12 -0.35
CA THR A 24 -6.30 5.56 0.36
C THR A 24 -6.06 4.08 0.67
N ARG A 25 -6.79 3.54 1.65
CA ARG A 25 -6.76 2.10 1.97
C ARG A 25 -7.07 1.23 0.75
N GLU A 26 -8.05 1.66 -0.04
CA GLU A 26 -8.46 0.96 -1.25
C GLU A 26 -7.33 0.92 -2.29
N ILE A 27 -6.64 2.04 -2.52
CA ILE A 27 -5.49 2.09 -3.44
C ILE A 27 -4.39 1.12 -2.98
N ILE A 28 -4.04 1.14 -1.69
CA ILE A 28 -3.03 0.25 -1.11
C ILE A 28 -3.44 -1.21 -1.32
N ARG A 29 -4.68 -1.56 -1.01
CA ARG A 29 -5.19 -2.93 -1.14
C ARG A 29 -5.24 -3.41 -2.59
N ASN A 30 -5.73 -2.58 -3.50
CA ASN A 30 -5.87 -2.93 -4.91
C ASN A 30 -4.50 -3.13 -5.56
N PHE A 31 -3.55 -2.23 -5.28
CA PHE A 31 -2.19 -2.36 -5.78
C PHE A 31 -1.49 -3.59 -5.18
N ALA A 32 -1.58 -3.78 -3.86
CA ALA A 32 -1.03 -4.95 -3.18
C ALA A 32 -1.61 -6.26 -3.74
N SER A 33 -2.91 -6.30 -4.04
CA SER A 33 -3.55 -7.48 -4.63
C SER A 33 -3.07 -7.74 -6.06
N THR A 34 -2.81 -6.68 -6.82
CA THR A 34 -2.29 -6.76 -8.19
C THR A 34 -0.88 -7.37 -8.21
N ILE A 35 0.03 -6.88 -7.37
CA ILE A 35 1.41 -7.41 -7.30
C ILE A 35 1.48 -8.80 -6.67
N ALA A 36 0.57 -9.11 -5.73
CA ALA A 36 0.47 -10.42 -5.10
C ALA A 36 -0.16 -11.48 -6.01
N LYS A 37 -0.91 -11.06 -7.03
CA LYS A 37 -1.78 -11.91 -7.86
C LYS A 37 -2.83 -12.67 -7.04
N GLU A 38 -3.22 -12.11 -5.90
CA GLU A 38 -4.22 -12.65 -4.97
C GLU A 38 -4.91 -11.52 -4.20
N LEU A 39 -6.08 -11.80 -3.61
CA LEU A 39 -6.79 -10.82 -2.80
C LEU A 39 -6.08 -10.60 -1.47
N VAL A 40 -5.65 -9.37 -1.22
CA VAL A 40 -5.09 -8.96 0.06
C VAL A 40 -6.23 -8.63 1.04
N SER A 41 -6.08 -9.03 2.29
CA SER A 41 -7.09 -8.79 3.35
C SER A 41 -6.99 -7.38 3.94
N GLU A 42 -8.11 -6.86 4.44
CA GLU A 42 -8.12 -5.58 5.19
C GLU A 42 -7.21 -5.60 6.41
N SER A 43 -7.12 -6.74 7.10
CA SER A 43 -6.23 -6.91 8.25
C SER A 43 -4.76 -6.76 7.86
N TRP A 44 -4.36 -7.25 6.68
CA TRP A 44 -3.01 -7.04 6.17
C TRP A 44 -2.77 -5.55 5.86
N VAL A 45 -3.73 -4.87 5.22
CA VAL A 45 -3.65 -3.44 4.90
C VAL A 45 -3.44 -2.61 6.18
N THR A 46 -4.20 -2.90 7.23
CA THR A 46 -4.04 -2.25 8.55
C THR A 46 -2.64 -2.48 9.13
N ARG A 47 -2.12 -3.72 9.09
CA ARG A 47 -0.76 -4.02 9.58
C ARG A 47 0.30 -3.27 8.78
N PHE A 48 0.15 -3.21 7.46
CA PHE A 48 1.06 -2.52 6.56
C PHE A 48 1.11 -1.02 6.83
N ILE A 49 -0.06 -0.36 6.93
CA ILE A 49 -0.15 1.07 7.25
C ILE A 49 0.50 1.38 8.60
N ASN A 50 0.23 0.56 9.62
CA ASN A 50 0.79 0.74 10.96
C ASN A 50 2.31 0.54 10.98
N TRP A 51 2.83 -0.48 10.28
CA TRP A 51 4.26 -0.75 10.22
C TRP A 51 5.01 0.39 9.53
N HIS A 52 4.50 0.86 8.39
CA HIS A 52 5.16 1.90 7.60
C HIS A 52 4.75 3.33 7.99
N SER A 53 3.91 3.50 9.03
CA SER A 53 3.41 4.80 9.49
C SER A 53 2.86 5.67 8.35
N ILE A 54 2.10 5.04 7.45
CA ILE A 54 1.57 5.70 6.25
C ILE A 54 0.43 6.62 6.65
N TYR A 55 0.55 7.90 6.33
CA TYR A 55 -0.54 8.85 6.49
C TYR A 55 -1.54 8.70 5.34
N LEU A 56 -2.80 8.44 5.69
CA LEU A 56 -3.91 8.27 4.74
C LEU A 56 -4.80 9.51 4.72
N THR A 57 -5.51 9.70 3.61
CA THR A 57 -6.73 10.53 3.59
C THR A 57 -7.96 9.64 3.46
N SER A 58 -9.00 9.98 4.23
CA SER A 58 -10.29 9.28 4.30
C SER A 58 -10.99 9.15 2.95
#